data_AF-A0A7F8QA27-F1
#
_entry.id   AF-A0A7F8QA27-F1
#
_cell.length_a   1.000
_cell.length_b   1.000
_cell.length_c   1.000
_cell.angle_alpha   90.00
_cell.angle_beta   90.00
_cell.angle_gamma   90.00
#
_symmetry.space_group_name_H-M   'P 1'
#
loop_
_entity.id
_entity.type
_entity.pdbx_description
1 polymer ?
#
loop_
_entity_poly.entity_id
_entity_poly.type
_entity_poly.pdbx_seq_one_letter_code
_entity_poly.pdbx_strand_id
1 'polypeptide(L)'
;MKKVGGPSVSCTKRSSCQQCIQAIKANKADAVTLDGDLVFEAGQDPNKLRPIVAEVYGTQEKQRIHYYAVAIAKKGTNFQLNQLQGVRSCHTGLHMPAGWNIPMGTLRPFLNWKGPPEPLEEAAAKFFSASCVPCADGGRYPQLCRLCAGTEGKKCACSAQEPYFGHSGAFKCLQEGAGDVAFVRDSTVFENLPNKADQDKYELLCLNNARKPVDAFKNCHLARIPAHAVVARSVNGKEDLIWELLQKAQEKFGKDKSSSFQLFGSPEGEKDLLFKDSALGFSRIPSNIDSELYLGFNYINALQGLKENEFFSQSCAPGSDPKSNLCALCIGDEKGENKCVPNNSERYFGYTGAFRCLAERAGDVAFVKDVTVLQNTNGGNPEAWAKDLKLEDFELLCLDGTRKPVTEAVRCHLAMAPNHAVVSREDKATHLKQVLLDQQDQFGRNGAKCPREFCLFTSETKNLLFNDNTECLARLQGKNTYEEYLGSAYVTAVANLRQCSSSPLLEACAFLSR
;
A
#
# COMPACT_ATOMS: atom_id res chain seq x y z
N MET A 1 29.56 24.96 34.17
CA MET A 1 28.94 24.77 32.84
C MET A 1 28.24 26.06 32.43
N LYS A 2 28.75 26.80 31.44
CA LYS A 2 28.03 27.97 30.88
C LYS A 2 26.65 27.49 30.41
N LYS A 3 25.57 28.15 30.84
CA LYS A 3 24.21 27.91 30.30
C LYS A 3 24.28 28.09 28.79
N VAL A 4 24.24 26.98 28.06
CA VAL A 4 24.18 27.01 26.61
C VAL A 4 22.78 27.51 26.27
N GLY A 5 22.65 28.76 25.79
CA GLY A 5 21.36 29.40 25.51
C GLY A 5 20.58 28.69 24.41
N GLY A 6 19.85 27.64 24.76
CA GLY A 6 19.01 26.85 23.87
C GLY A 6 17.84 26.19 24.62
N PRO A 7 16.88 25.62 23.88
CA PRO A 7 15.74 24.90 24.47
C PRO A 7 16.22 23.78 25.42
N SER A 8 15.59 23.63 26.58
CA SER A 8 15.91 22.55 27.52
C SER A 8 15.25 21.23 27.10
N VAL A 9 15.97 20.13 27.24
CA VAL A 9 15.45 18.77 27.02
C VAL A 9 15.29 18.06 28.36
N SER A 10 14.22 17.26 28.51
CA SER A 10 14.01 16.38 29.65
C SER A 10 13.70 14.97 29.14
N CYS A 11 14.21 13.95 29.84
CA CYS A 11 14.12 12.56 29.38
C CYS A 11 13.01 11.82 30.13
N THR A 12 12.09 11.20 29.40
CA THR A 12 11.05 10.34 29.96
C THR A 12 11.31 8.89 29.57
N LYS A 13 11.57 8.02 30.55
CA LYS A 13 11.89 6.60 30.30
C LYS A 13 10.62 5.78 30.02
N ARG A 14 10.69 4.92 29.00
CA ARG A 14 9.71 3.87 28.68
C ARG A 14 10.46 2.58 28.30
N SER A 15 9.74 1.48 28.21
CA SER A 15 10.32 0.16 27.91
C SER A 15 10.16 -0.28 26.45
N SER A 16 9.41 0.47 25.63
CA SER A 16 9.29 0.22 24.19
C SER A 16 8.93 1.48 23.41
N CYS A 17 9.14 1.45 22.09
CA CYS A 17 8.72 2.52 21.19
C CYS A 17 7.20 2.72 21.20
N GLN A 18 6.41 1.65 21.30
CA GLN A 18 4.96 1.74 21.42
C GLN A 18 4.54 2.49 22.70
N GLN A 19 5.22 2.23 23.83
CA GLN A 19 4.96 2.99 25.06
C GLN A 19 5.38 4.46 24.94
N CYS A 20 6.42 4.78 24.14
CA CYS A 20 6.75 6.16 23.80
C CYS A 20 5.65 6.82 22.96
N ILE A 21 5.13 6.14 21.93
CA ILE A 21 3.99 6.61 21.12
C ILE A 21 2.78 6.92 22.02
N GLN A 22 2.42 6.00 22.91
CA GLN A 22 1.32 6.21 23.87
C GLN A 22 1.61 7.35 24.85
N ALA A 23 2.85 7.50 25.31
CA ALA A 23 3.23 8.61 26.18
C ALA A 23 3.11 9.96 25.49
N ILE A 24 3.50 10.05 24.21
CA ILE A 24 3.37 11.26 23.41
C ILE A 24 1.90 11.59 23.20
N LYS A 25 1.09 10.61 22.79
CA LYS A 25 -0.37 10.77 22.68
C LYS A 25 -0.99 11.29 24.00
N ALA A 26 -0.61 10.69 25.13
CA ALA A 26 -1.12 11.05 26.45
C ALA A 26 -0.51 12.33 27.05
N ASN A 27 0.25 13.12 26.26
CA ASN A 27 0.90 14.35 26.69
C ASN A 27 1.89 14.17 27.86
N LYS A 28 2.48 12.97 27.98
CA LYS A 28 3.51 12.60 28.99
C LYS A 28 4.93 12.61 28.43
N ALA A 29 5.09 12.80 27.12
CA ALA A 29 6.34 12.98 26.39
C ALA A 29 6.05 13.85 25.16
N ASP A 30 7.08 14.41 24.51
CA ASP A 30 6.86 15.33 23.38
C ASP A 30 7.25 14.73 22.02
N ALA A 31 8.34 13.96 21.97
CA ALA A 31 8.85 13.40 20.72
C ALA A 31 9.60 12.08 20.93
N VAL A 32 9.68 11.26 19.87
CA VAL A 32 10.51 10.06 19.79
C VAL A 32 10.90 9.80 18.34
N THR A 33 12.10 9.29 18.10
CA THR A 33 12.54 8.83 16.77
C THR A 33 12.03 7.42 16.53
N LEU A 34 11.40 7.19 15.38
CA LEU A 34 10.80 5.92 14.99
C LEU A 34 11.29 5.49 13.60
N ASP A 35 11.37 4.17 13.39
CA ASP A 35 11.50 3.58 12.07
C ASP A 35 10.19 3.67 11.28
N GLY A 36 10.22 3.32 9.98
CA GLY A 36 9.05 3.46 9.11
C GLY A 36 7.82 2.67 9.58
N ASP A 37 8.01 1.49 10.16
CA ASP A 37 6.92 0.61 10.61
C ASP A 37 6.21 1.22 11.82
N LEU A 38 6.97 1.80 12.74
CA LEU A 38 6.45 2.49 13.92
C LEU A 38 5.93 3.89 13.60
N VAL A 39 6.46 4.58 12.58
CA VAL A 39 5.86 5.83 12.05
C VAL A 39 4.46 5.54 11.50
N PHE A 40 4.27 4.40 10.84
CA PHE A 40 2.94 3.97 10.39
C PHE A 40 2.00 3.79 11.59
N GLU A 41 2.39 2.95 12.57
CA GLU A 41 1.59 2.71 13.78
C GLU A 41 1.29 3.99 14.58
N ALA A 42 2.26 4.90 14.66
CA ALA A 42 2.11 6.18 15.34
C ALA A 42 1.13 7.12 14.63
N GLY A 43 1.02 7.03 13.30
CA GLY A 43 0.08 7.81 12.48
C GLY A 43 -1.36 7.31 12.56
N GLN A 44 -1.55 6.00 12.73
CA GLN A 44 -2.87 5.39 12.78
C GLN A 44 -3.69 5.85 13.99
N ASP A 45 -5.02 5.73 13.88
CA ASP A 45 -5.90 5.82 15.03
C ASP A 45 -5.60 4.73 16.06
N PRO A 46 -5.63 5.03 17.37
CA PRO A 46 -6.03 6.31 17.98
C PRO A 46 -4.85 7.25 18.30
N ASN A 47 -3.66 7.05 17.70
CA ASN A 47 -2.43 7.78 18.03
C ASN A 47 -2.34 9.14 17.34
N LYS A 48 -2.65 9.20 16.03
CA LYS A 48 -2.61 10.40 15.19
C LYS A 48 -1.37 11.29 15.41
N LEU A 49 -0.20 10.68 15.58
CA LEU A 49 1.08 11.40 15.61
C LEU A 49 1.52 11.70 14.17
N ARG A 50 2.37 12.71 13.99
CA ARG A 50 2.92 13.11 12.70
C ARG A 50 4.45 13.05 12.72
N PRO A 51 5.12 12.58 11.65
CA PRO A 51 6.54 12.82 11.49
C PRO A 51 6.81 14.31 11.24
N ILE A 52 7.75 14.87 12.00
CA ILE A 52 8.07 16.32 11.98
C ILE A 52 9.53 16.59 11.58
N VAL A 53 10.42 15.63 11.80
CA VAL A 53 11.85 15.73 11.44
C VAL A 53 12.33 14.37 10.94
N ALA A 54 12.96 14.33 9.76
CA ALA A 54 13.59 13.14 9.21
C ALA A 54 15.09 13.12 9.53
N GLU A 55 15.65 11.95 9.83
CA GLU A 55 17.09 11.76 9.80
C GLU A 55 17.64 11.88 8.37
N VAL A 56 18.85 12.41 8.25
CA VAL A 56 19.57 12.54 6.97
C VAL A 56 20.74 11.55 6.96
N TYR A 57 20.82 10.75 5.91
CA TYR A 57 21.91 9.79 5.68
C TYR A 57 22.70 10.10 4.41
N GLY A 58 23.71 9.27 4.15
CA GLY A 58 24.56 9.33 2.96
C GLY A 58 25.90 9.96 3.25
N THR A 59 26.33 10.88 2.38
CA THR A 59 27.53 11.71 2.57
C THR A 59 27.14 13.18 2.63
N GLN A 60 28.05 14.07 3.05
CA GLN A 60 27.77 15.52 3.07
C GLN A 60 27.38 16.06 1.69
N GLU A 61 27.92 15.47 0.61
CA GLU A 61 27.65 15.87 -0.78
C GLU A 61 26.34 15.29 -1.33
N LYS A 62 25.89 14.13 -0.82
CA LYS A 62 24.72 13.40 -1.28
C LYS A 62 23.82 13.02 -0.12
N GLN A 63 23.35 14.04 0.59
CA GLN A 63 22.40 13.91 1.68
C GLN A 63 21.05 13.38 1.18
N ARG A 64 20.48 12.40 1.89
CA ARG A 64 19.18 11.82 1.55
C ARG A 64 18.37 11.50 2.81
N ILE A 65 17.07 11.73 2.73
CA ILE A 65 16.08 11.35 3.75
C ILE A 65 15.31 10.07 3.38
N HIS A 66 15.81 9.33 2.40
CA HIS A 66 15.24 8.08 1.91
C HIS A 66 16.28 7.32 1.07
N TYR A 67 16.03 6.04 0.86
CA TYR A 67 16.72 5.20 -0.10
C TYR A 67 15.71 4.30 -0.82
N TYR A 68 16.13 3.57 -1.84
CA TYR A 68 15.25 2.68 -2.59
C TYR A 68 15.60 1.23 -2.30
N ALA A 69 14.60 0.41 -1.95
CA ALA A 69 14.74 -1.04 -1.94
C ALA A 69 14.70 -1.55 -3.39
N VAL A 70 15.70 -2.34 -3.76
CA VAL A 70 15.83 -2.90 -5.11
C VAL A 70 16.09 -4.40 -5.06
N ALA A 71 15.62 -5.11 -6.08
CA ALA A 71 15.98 -6.49 -6.35
C ALA A 71 17.01 -6.54 -7.46
N ILE A 72 18.17 -7.14 -7.21
CA ILE A 72 19.31 -7.16 -8.13
C ILE A 72 19.55 -8.59 -8.59
N ALA A 73 19.75 -8.77 -9.89
CA ALA A 73 20.15 -10.05 -10.48
C ALA A 73 21.38 -9.84 -11.39
N LYS A 74 22.13 -10.92 -11.66
CA LYS A 74 23.18 -10.91 -12.68
C LYS A 74 22.58 -10.89 -14.08
N LYS A 75 23.23 -10.18 -15.01
CA LYS A 75 22.91 -10.28 -16.45
C LYS A 75 23.08 -11.73 -16.93
N GLY A 76 22.22 -12.13 -17.86
CA GLY A 76 22.20 -13.50 -18.40
C GLY A 76 21.32 -14.48 -17.62
N THR A 77 20.76 -14.08 -16.48
CA THR A 77 19.64 -14.81 -15.85
C THR A 77 18.32 -14.44 -16.55
N ASN A 78 17.42 -15.42 -16.72
CA ASN A 78 16.20 -15.29 -17.54
C ASN A 78 14.89 -15.29 -16.72
N PHE A 79 14.89 -14.68 -15.53
CA PHE A 79 13.70 -14.58 -14.68
C PHE A 79 13.38 -13.12 -14.34
N GLN A 80 12.09 -12.81 -14.25
CA GLN A 80 11.57 -11.52 -13.80
C GLN A 80 11.09 -11.60 -12.35
N LEU A 81 10.61 -10.47 -11.80
CA LEU A 81 10.22 -10.37 -10.39
C LEU A 81 9.11 -11.37 -10.01
N ASN A 82 8.13 -11.60 -10.89
CA ASN A 82 7.06 -12.57 -10.70
C ASN A 82 7.48 -14.05 -10.88
N GLN A 83 8.72 -14.32 -11.27
CA GLN A 83 9.25 -15.67 -11.55
C GLN A 83 10.28 -16.13 -10.51
N LEU A 84 10.23 -15.55 -9.30
CA LEU A 84 11.21 -15.82 -8.24
C LEU A 84 10.95 -17.13 -7.46
N GLN A 85 9.86 -17.84 -7.76
CA GLN A 85 9.60 -19.13 -7.13
C GLN A 85 10.69 -20.15 -7.49
N GLY A 86 11.26 -20.80 -6.49
CA GLY A 86 12.37 -21.76 -6.66
C GLY A 86 13.73 -21.13 -6.94
N VAL A 87 13.83 -19.80 -7.03
CA VAL A 87 15.11 -19.09 -7.21
C VAL A 87 15.87 -19.05 -5.87
N ARG A 88 17.21 -18.91 -5.92
CA ARG A 88 18.03 -18.74 -4.72
C ARG A 88 18.14 -17.26 -4.35
N SER A 89 17.91 -16.90 -3.09
CA SER A 89 17.81 -15.48 -2.70
C SER A 89 18.79 -15.05 -1.59
N CYS A 90 19.26 -13.81 -1.67
CA CYS A 90 20.15 -13.18 -0.70
C CYS A 90 19.45 -11.98 -0.05
N HIS A 91 19.34 -11.97 1.26
CA HIS A 91 18.62 -10.96 2.04
C HIS A 91 19.55 -10.30 3.06
N THR A 92 19.33 -9.02 3.34
CA THR A 92 20.18 -8.29 4.32
C THR A 92 20.01 -8.80 5.75
N GLY A 93 18.85 -9.37 6.07
CA GLY A 93 18.49 -9.91 7.38
C GLY A 93 16.97 -9.93 7.57
N LEU A 94 16.49 -10.82 8.44
CA LEU A 94 15.08 -10.91 8.82
C LEU A 94 14.60 -9.57 9.39
N HIS A 95 13.37 -9.17 9.02
CA HIS A 95 12.73 -7.91 9.41
C HIS A 95 13.42 -6.62 8.94
N MET A 96 14.48 -6.70 8.11
CA MET A 96 15.11 -5.51 7.56
C MET A 96 14.25 -4.94 6.42
N PRO A 97 14.04 -3.60 6.32
CA PRO A 97 13.14 -3.01 5.34
C PRO A 97 13.42 -3.42 3.89
N ALA A 98 14.64 -3.15 3.37
CA ALA A 98 14.97 -3.49 1.98
C ALA A 98 15.24 -4.97 1.74
N GLY A 99 15.72 -5.70 2.76
CA GLY A 99 16.12 -7.10 2.61
C GLY A 99 15.01 -8.10 2.89
N TRP A 100 13.97 -7.73 3.64
CA TRP A 100 12.91 -8.66 4.06
C TRP A 100 11.52 -8.05 3.90
N ASN A 101 11.19 -6.96 4.60
CA ASN A 101 9.82 -6.47 4.67
C ASN A 101 9.27 -6.08 3.29
N ILE A 102 10.02 -5.26 2.53
CA ILE A 102 9.60 -4.83 1.20
C ILE A 102 9.56 -6.00 0.20
N PRO A 103 10.61 -6.84 0.06
CA PRO A 103 10.55 -8.01 -0.80
C PRO A 103 9.42 -8.97 -0.46
N MET A 104 9.21 -9.31 0.82
CA MET A 104 8.16 -10.26 1.22
C MET A 104 6.77 -9.68 1.01
N GLY A 105 6.56 -8.39 1.30
CA GLY A 105 5.31 -7.70 1.00
C GLY A 105 5.03 -7.65 -0.51
N THR A 106 6.06 -7.41 -1.32
CA THR A 106 5.95 -7.41 -2.79
C THR A 106 5.64 -8.81 -3.35
N LEU A 107 6.21 -9.85 -2.74
CA LEU A 107 6.06 -11.23 -3.18
C LEU A 107 4.86 -11.95 -2.54
N ARG A 108 4.17 -11.34 -1.57
CA ARG A 108 3.00 -11.91 -0.88
C ARG A 108 2.01 -12.62 -1.83
N PRO A 109 1.63 -12.04 -3.00
CA PRO A 109 0.70 -12.70 -3.93
C PRO A 109 1.19 -14.06 -4.47
N PHE A 110 2.49 -14.32 -4.43
CA PHE A 110 3.12 -15.54 -4.96
C PHE A 110 3.51 -16.54 -3.86
N LEU A 111 3.47 -16.14 -2.58
CA LEU A 111 3.90 -16.99 -1.47
C LEU A 111 2.91 -18.11 -1.13
N ASN A 112 1.67 -18.06 -1.63
CA ASN A 112 0.55 -18.92 -1.19
C ASN A 112 0.37 -18.92 0.34
N TRP A 113 0.75 -17.83 1.01
CA TRP A 113 0.68 -17.69 2.46
C TRP A 113 -0.71 -17.23 2.88
N LYS A 114 -1.35 -18.01 3.76
CA LYS A 114 -2.72 -17.72 4.24
C LYS A 114 -2.77 -16.68 5.36
N GLY A 115 -1.62 -16.18 5.80
CA GLY A 115 -1.53 -15.31 6.97
C GLY A 115 -1.41 -16.09 8.29
N PRO A 116 -1.38 -15.38 9.43
CA PRO A 116 -1.32 -15.98 10.76
C PRO A 116 -2.46 -17.01 10.99
N PRO A 117 -2.20 -18.12 11.70
CA PRO A 117 -1.04 -18.38 12.55
C PRO A 117 0.18 -18.95 11.82
N GLU A 118 0.13 -19.21 10.51
CA GLU A 118 1.31 -19.64 9.75
C GLU A 118 2.35 -18.50 9.73
N PRO A 119 3.60 -18.72 10.14
CA PRO A 119 4.64 -17.70 10.05
C PRO A 119 4.99 -17.39 8.59
N LEU A 120 5.20 -16.11 8.27
CA LEU A 120 5.63 -15.66 6.95
C LEU A 120 6.94 -16.34 6.52
N GLU A 121 7.86 -16.55 7.46
CA GLU A 121 9.14 -17.22 7.26
C GLU A 121 8.96 -18.63 6.70
N GLU A 122 7.89 -19.33 7.11
CA GLU A 122 7.60 -20.67 6.63
C GLU A 122 7.17 -20.66 5.16
N ALA A 123 6.32 -19.71 4.77
CA ALA A 123 5.92 -19.54 3.39
C ALA A 123 7.10 -19.11 2.50
N ALA A 124 7.93 -18.18 2.98
CA ALA A 124 9.15 -17.76 2.29
C ALA A 124 10.14 -18.92 2.12
N ALA A 125 10.28 -19.78 3.13
CA ALA A 125 11.12 -20.98 3.11
C ALA A 125 10.64 -22.03 2.08
N LYS A 126 9.34 -22.07 1.79
CA LYS A 126 8.74 -22.93 0.74
C LYS A 126 8.86 -22.30 -0.65
N PHE A 127 8.86 -20.97 -0.73
CA PHE A 127 8.87 -20.22 -1.99
C PHE A 127 10.23 -20.23 -2.69
N PHE A 128 11.31 -19.93 -1.97
CA PHE A 128 12.68 -19.97 -2.51
C PHE A 128 13.29 -21.36 -2.36
N SER A 129 14.16 -21.78 -3.30
CA SER A 129 14.82 -23.10 -3.20
C SER A 129 15.86 -23.16 -2.08
N ALA A 130 16.53 -22.03 -1.83
CA ALA A 130 17.47 -21.81 -0.75
C ALA A 130 17.67 -20.29 -0.59
N SER A 131 17.89 -19.83 0.64
CA SER A 131 18.16 -18.41 0.90
C SER A 131 19.31 -18.23 1.88
N CYS A 132 19.88 -17.02 1.90
CA CYS A 132 20.53 -16.50 3.10
C CYS A 132 19.72 -15.33 3.65
N VAL A 133 19.09 -15.56 4.80
CA VAL A 133 18.31 -14.59 5.59
C VAL A 133 18.91 -14.57 7.00
N PRO A 134 19.97 -13.77 7.22
CA PRO A 134 20.54 -13.60 8.55
C PRO A 134 19.47 -13.23 9.59
N CYS A 135 19.69 -13.58 10.86
CA CYS A 135 18.72 -13.41 11.95
C CYS A 135 17.53 -14.38 11.94
N ALA A 136 17.33 -15.18 10.88
CA ALA A 136 16.31 -16.22 10.88
C ALA A 136 16.68 -17.39 11.81
N ASP A 137 15.66 -18.04 12.38
CA ASP A 137 15.85 -19.27 13.14
C ASP A 137 16.17 -20.42 12.16
N GLY A 138 17.45 -20.70 11.98
CA GLY A 138 17.92 -21.78 11.10
C GLY A 138 17.57 -23.18 11.58
N GLY A 139 17.17 -23.36 12.85
CA GLY A 139 16.66 -24.63 13.36
C GLY A 139 15.22 -24.88 12.90
N ARG A 140 14.38 -23.84 12.95
CA ARG A 140 12.99 -23.90 12.51
C ARG A 140 12.82 -23.74 10.99
N TYR A 141 13.65 -22.91 10.36
CA TYR A 141 13.60 -22.62 8.92
C TYR A 141 14.97 -22.84 8.24
N PRO A 142 15.44 -24.09 8.11
CA PRO A 142 16.77 -24.38 7.54
C PRO A 142 16.98 -23.84 6.12
N GLN A 143 15.90 -23.70 5.34
CA GLN A 143 15.94 -23.14 3.99
C GLN A 143 16.38 -21.68 3.96
N LEU A 144 15.97 -20.89 4.96
CA LEU A 144 16.28 -19.48 5.04
C LEU A 144 17.75 -19.22 5.39
N CYS A 145 18.42 -20.19 6.02
CA CYS A 145 19.83 -20.11 6.39
C CYS A 145 20.75 -20.93 5.49
N ARG A 146 20.21 -21.56 4.44
CA ARG A 146 20.92 -22.55 3.61
C ARG A 146 22.18 -21.97 2.98
N LEU A 147 22.06 -20.79 2.35
CA LEU A 147 23.12 -20.14 1.58
C LEU A 147 24.07 -19.30 2.43
N CYS A 148 23.76 -19.10 3.71
CA CYS A 148 24.61 -18.29 4.59
C CYS A 148 25.99 -18.92 4.79
N ALA A 149 27.00 -18.06 4.91
CA ALA A 149 28.42 -18.42 4.81
C ALA A 149 29.16 -18.42 6.15
N GLY A 150 28.51 -18.04 7.25
CA GLY A 150 29.13 -18.03 8.58
C GLY A 150 29.63 -19.40 9.02
N THR A 151 30.76 -19.41 9.72
CA THR A 151 31.42 -20.61 10.26
C THR A 151 31.29 -20.67 11.80
N GLU A 152 31.72 -21.77 12.43
CA GLU A 152 31.85 -21.85 13.90
C GLU A 152 30.57 -21.54 14.70
N GLY A 153 29.42 -22.04 14.22
CA GLY A 153 28.12 -21.79 14.85
C GLY A 153 27.59 -20.35 14.65
N LYS A 154 28.23 -19.55 13.77
CA LYS A 154 27.80 -18.21 13.38
C LYS A 154 27.10 -18.16 12.02
N LYS A 155 26.82 -19.32 11.42
CA LYS A 155 26.00 -19.41 10.21
C LYS A 155 24.64 -18.77 10.47
N CYS A 156 24.22 -17.84 9.59
CA CYS A 156 22.96 -17.12 9.68
C CYS A 156 22.86 -16.15 10.87
N ALA A 157 23.98 -15.79 11.51
CA ALA A 157 24.00 -14.88 12.64
C ALA A 157 23.48 -13.48 12.28
N CYS A 158 22.84 -12.82 13.25
CA CYS A 158 22.36 -11.44 13.12
C CYS A 158 23.49 -10.42 13.36
N SER A 159 24.66 -10.62 12.75
CA SER A 159 25.82 -9.75 12.93
C SER A 159 26.82 -9.89 11.79
N ALA A 160 27.84 -9.03 11.77
CA ALA A 160 28.94 -9.10 10.81
C ALA A 160 29.77 -10.41 10.87
N GLN A 161 29.54 -11.27 11.86
CA GLN A 161 30.12 -12.62 11.89
C GLN A 161 29.54 -13.53 10.80
N GLU A 162 28.36 -13.20 10.28
CA GLU A 162 27.82 -13.79 9.05
C GLU A 162 28.31 -12.95 7.84
N PRO A 163 29.15 -13.49 6.95
CA PRO A 163 29.71 -12.74 5.82
C PRO A 163 28.67 -12.19 4.85
N TYR A 164 27.48 -12.81 4.78
CA TYR A 164 26.37 -12.36 3.95
C TYR A 164 25.37 -11.43 4.68
N PHE A 165 25.72 -10.93 5.87
CA PHE A 165 24.89 -9.99 6.63
C PHE A 165 24.90 -8.56 6.06
N GLY A 166 23.74 -7.90 6.13
CA GLY A 166 23.57 -6.50 5.71
C GLY A 166 23.57 -6.32 4.19
N HIS A 167 23.57 -5.06 3.74
CA HIS A 167 23.50 -4.73 2.31
C HIS A 167 24.68 -5.28 1.51
N SER A 168 25.92 -5.01 1.95
CA SER A 168 27.11 -5.49 1.26
C SER A 168 27.24 -7.01 1.31
N GLY A 169 26.86 -7.65 2.43
CA GLY A 169 26.88 -9.10 2.54
C GLY A 169 25.86 -9.79 1.63
N ALA A 170 24.62 -9.28 1.56
CA ALA A 170 23.61 -9.80 0.66
C ALA A 170 23.99 -9.62 -0.82
N PHE A 171 24.64 -8.50 -1.16
CA PHE A 171 25.19 -8.33 -2.51
C PHE A 171 26.36 -9.29 -2.77
N LYS A 172 27.26 -9.50 -1.80
CA LYS A 172 28.35 -10.48 -1.89
C LYS A 172 27.83 -11.90 -2.15
N CYS A 173 26.75 -12.31 -1.49
CA CYS A 173 26.05 -13.58 -1.73
C CYS A 173 25.63 -13.75 -3.20
N LEU A 174 25.16 -12.68 -3.85
CA LEU A 174 24.87 -12.67 -5.29
C LEU A 174 26.16 -12.68 -6.12
N GLN A 175 27.16 -11.87 -5.77
CA GLN A 175 28.44 -11.78 -6.49
C GLN A 175 29.14 -13.14 -6.56
N GLU A 176 29.17 -13.88 -5.45
CA GLU A 176 29.78 -15.22 -5.36
C GLU A 176 28.90 -16.32 -5.98
N GLY A 177 27.68 -16.00 -6.41
CA GLY A 177 26.77 -16.94 -7.08
C GLY A 177 26.11 -17.95 -6.14
N ALA A 178 26.14 -17.69 -4.83
CA ALA A 178 25.41 -18.46 -3.84
C ALA A 178 23.89 -18.28 -4.04
N GLY A 179 23.45 -17.04 -4.26
CA GLY A 179 22.10 -16.71 -4.69
C GLY A 179 22.05 -16.11 -6.10
N ASP A 180 20.84 -16.09 -6.67
CA ASP A 180 20.54 -15.60 -8.01
C ASP A 180 19.93 -14.18 -7.98
N VAL A 181 19.28 -13.81 -6.87
CA VAL A 181 18.73 -12.47 -6.61
C VAL A 181 19.18 -11.95 -5.24
N ALA A 182 19.53 -10.67 -5.14
CA ALA A 182 19.80 -9.97 -3.88
C ALA A 182 18.83 -8.81 -3.67
N PHE A 183 18.27 -8.73 -2.46
CA PHE A 183 17.41 -7.63 -2.03
C PHE A 183 18.19 -6.65 -1.17
N VAL A 184 18.49 -5.46 -1.70
CA VAL A 184 19.38 -4.47 -1.08
C VAL A 184 18.91 -3.04 -1.35
N ARG A 185 19.70 -2.04 -0.96
CA ARG A 185 19.42 -0.62 -1.26
C ARG A 185 20.06 -0.21 -2.59
N ASP A 186 19.57 0.86 -3.20
CA ASP A 186 20.05 1.37 -4.49
C ASP A 186 21.55 1.65 -4.53
N SER A 187 22.13 2.12 -3.44
CA SER A 187 23.55 2.49 -3.40
C SER A 187 24.51 1.31 -3.33
N THR A 188 24.02 0.10 -2.98
CA THR A 188 24.88 -1.04 -2.64
C THR A 188 25.80 -1.47 -3.79
N VAL A 189 25.32 -1.48 -5.03
CA VAL A 189 26.15 -1.85 -6.18
C VAL A 189 27.30 -0.86 -6.37
N PHE A 190 27.02 0.44 -6.25
CA PHE A 190 28.00 1.50 -6.45
C PHE A 190 29.02 1.59 -5.31
N GLU A 191 28.62 1.23 -4.09
CA GLU A 191 29.52 1.17 -2.92
C GLU A 191 30.49 -0.02 -2.99
N ASN A 192 30.06 -1.15 -3.58
CA ASN A 192 30.86 -2.37 -3.64
C ASN A 192 31.61 -2.53 -4.98
N LEU A 193 31.21 -1.83 -6.04
CA LEU A 193 31.82 -1.90 -7.37
C LEU A 193 32.20 -0.49 -7.86
N PRO A 194 33.48 -0.10 -7.78
CA PRO A 194 33.91 1.24 -8.21
C PRO A 194 33.86 1.42 -9.73
N ASN A 195 34.03 0.33 -10.50
CA ASN A 195 34.12 0.38 -11.96
C ASN A 195 32.76 0.16 -12.63
N LYS A 196 32.41 1.02 -13.60
CA LYS A 196 31.15 0.93 -14.36
C LYS A 196 31.00 -0.40 -15.10
N ALA A 197 32.08 -0.95 -15.67
CA ALA A 197 32.07 -2.23 -16.37
C ALA A 197 31.65 -3.41 -15.46
N ASP A 198 31.98 -3.36 -14.17
CA ASP A 198 31.56 -4.38 -13.20
C ASP A 198 30.10 -4.17 -12.77
N GLN A 199 29.68 -2.91 -12.59
CA GLN A 199 28.28 -2.55 -12.29
C GLN A 199 27.34 -3.03 -13.41
N ASP A 200 27.76 -2.91 -14.66
CA ASP A 200 26.96 -3.27 -15.84
C ASP A 200 26.76 -4.79 -15.99
N LYS A 201 27.38 -5.62 -15.15
CA LYS A 201 27.11 -7.07 -15.05
C LYS A 201 25.83 -7.39 -14.27
N TYR A 202 25.19 -6.38 -13.68
CA TYR A 202 24.00 -6.53 -12.84
C TYR A 202 22.82 -5.71 -13.41
N GLU A 203 21.61 -6.16 -13.08
CA GLU A 203 20.35 -5.54 -13.48
C GLU A 203 19.38 -5.50 -12.30
N LEU A 204 18.44 -4.57 -12.37
CA LEU A 204 17.33 -4.44 -11.44
C LEU A 204 16.12 -5.20 -11.98
N LEU A 205 15.42 -5.91 -11.10
CA LEU A 205 14.10 -6.47 -11.37
C LEU A 205 13.05 -5.43 -10.94
N CYS A 206 12.23 -4.98 -11.89
CA CYS A 206 11.24 -3.94 -11.66
C CYS A 206 9.85 -4.54 -11.34
N LEU A 207 9.01 -3.78 -10.65
CA LEU A 207 7.62 -4.18 -10.33
C LEU A 207 6.77 -4.50 -11.57
N ASN A 208 7.03 -3.85 -12.70
CA ASN A 208 6.36 -4.11 -13.97
C ASN A 208 6.95 -5.31 -14.75
N ASN A 209 7.68 -6.18 -14.06
CA ASN A 209 8.40 -7.33 -14.63
C ASN A 209 9.37 -6.98 -15.76
N ALA A 210 9.82 -5.72 -15.86
CA ALA A 210 10.94 -5.34 -16.72
C ALA A 210 12.27 -5.53 -15.98
N ARG A 211 13.35 -5.58 -16.75
CA ARG A 211 14.73 -5.44 -16.26
C ARG A 211 15.28 -4.10 -16.68
N LYS A 212 16.02 -3.43 -15.78
CA LYS A 212 16.70 -2.16 -16.09
C LYS A 212 18.12 -2.13 -15.54
N PRO A 213 19.01 -1.28 -16.09
CA PRO A 213 20.33 -1.04 -15.52
C PRO A 213 20.27 -0.56 -14.06
N VAL A 214 21.31 -0.83 -13.28
CA VAL A 214 21.40 -0.50 -11.84
C VAL A 214 21.32 0.99 -11.52
N ASP A 215 21.63 1.88 -12.47
CA ASP A 215 21.50 3.34 -12.33
C ASP A 215 20.08 3.86 -12.55
N ALA A 216 19.18 3.03 -13.09
CA ALA A 216 17.77 3.36 -13.31
C ALA A 216 16.89 3.11 -12.07
N PHE A 217 17.47 2.95 -10.87
CA PHE A 217 16.76 2.59 -9.63
C PHE A 217 15.61 3.54 -9.29
N LYS A 218 15.69 4.84 -9.62
CA LYS A 218 14.60 5.79 -9.42
C LYS A 218 13.31 5.39 -10.16
N ASN A 219 13.45 4.71 -11.30
CA ASN A 219 12.35 4.26 -12.16
C ASN A 219 12.19 2.71 -12.16
N CYS A 220 12.91 2.02 -11.26
CA CYS A 220 12.89 0.57 -11.10
C CYS A 220 13.35 0.21 -9.68
N HIS A 221 12.40 0.21 -8.75
CA HIS A 221 12.61 -0.16 -7.35
C HIS A 221 11.34 -0.83 -6.83
N LEU A 222 11.47 -1.57 -5.73
CA LEU A 222 10.34 -2.22 -5.06
C LEU A 222 9.58 -1.21 -4.20
N ALA A 223 10.30 -0.41 -3.41
CA ALA A 223 9.73 0.69 -2.65
C ALA A 223 10.79 1.77 -2.37
N ARG A 224 10.31 2.99 -2.15
CA ARG A 224 11.09 4.06 -1.53
C ARG A 224 10.96 3.92 -0.02
N ILE A 225 12.07 3.67 0.67
CA ILE A 225 12.11 3.54 2.12
C ILE A 225 12.52 4.89 2.72
N PRO A 226 11.67 5.53 3.54
CA PRO A 226 12.01 6.78 4.21
C PRO A 226 13.05 6.55 5.30
N ALA A 227 13.73 7.63 5.69
CA ALA A 227 14.58 7.62 6.86
C ALA A 227 13.76 7.45 8.16
N HIS A 228 14.44 7.22 9.27
CA HIS A 228 13.76 7.31 10.57
C HIS A 228 13.29 8.74 10.80
N ALA A 229 12.16 8.89 11.49
CA ALA A 229 11.55 10.19 11.74
C ALA A 229 11.28 10.41 13.21
N VAL A 230 11.54 11.63 13.66
CA VAL A 230 11.03 12.14 14.93
C VAL A 230 9.55 12.43 14.74
N VAL A 231 8.71 11.80 15.55
CA VAL A 231 7.26 12.02 15.56
C VAL A 231 6.85 12.88 16.75
N ALA A 232 5.78 13.64 16.58
CA ALA A 232 5.13 14.43 17.62
C ALA A 232 3.60 14.40 17.45
N ARG A 233 2.85 14.96 18.40
CA ARG A 233 1.39 15.10 18.25
C ARG A 233 1.05 16.03 17.09
N SER A 234 0.03 15.68 16.31
CA SER A 234 -0.47 16.55 15.22
C SER A 234 -1.10 17.86 15.71
N VAL A 235 -1.61 17.87 16.96
CA VAL A 235 -2.18 19.06 17.61
C VAL A 235 -1.37 19.36 18.87
N ASN A 236 -0.95 20.61 19.06
CA ASN A 236 -0.13 21.05 20.20
C ASN A 236 1.15 20.19 20.39
N GLY A 237 1.78 19.79 19.27
CA GLY A 237 2.95 18.91 19.24
C GLY A 237 4.29 19.58 19.56
N LYS A 238 4.32 20.91 19.76
CA LYS A 238 5.55 21.70 19.96
C LYS A 238 6.57 21.54 18.82
N GLU A 239 6.09 21.39 17.58
CA GLU A 239 6.92 21.10 16.39
C GLU A 239 8.07 22.10 16.22
N ASP A 240 7.80 23.40 16.35
CA ASP A 240 8.81 24.45 16.22
C ASP A 240 9.91 24.36 17.29
N LEU A 241 9.51 24.07 18.54
CA LEU A 241 10.45 23.94 19.65
C LEU A 241 11.34 22.70 19.50
N ILE A 242 10.75 21.58 19.04
CA ILE A 242 11.50 20.35 18.75
C ILE A 242 12.49 20.60 17.62
N TRP A 243 12.06 21.27 16.54
CA TRP A 243 12.94 21.62 15.44
C TRP A 243 14.09 22.55 15.88
N GLU A 244 13.80 23.62 16.63
CA GLU A 244 14.81 24.54 17.14
C GLU A 244 15.85 23.82 18.02
N LEU A 245 15.37 22.91 18.89
CA LEU A 245 16.23 22.07 19.72
C LEU A 245 17.16 21.21 18.87
N LEU A 246 16.60 20.45 17.93
CA LEU A 246 17.36 19.52 17.09
C LEU A 246 18.32 20.24 16.14
N GLN A 247 17.94 21.41 15.63
CA GLN A 247 18.80 22.27 14.82
C GLN A 247 20.03 22.73 15.62
N LYS A 248 19.83 23.28 16.82
CA LYS A 248 20.94 23.69 17.69
C LYS A 248 21.79 22.50 18.14
N ALA A 249 21.17 21.35 18.37
CA ALA A 249 21.86 20.13 18.76
C ALA A 249 22.78 19.60 17.64
N GLN A 250 22.30 19.52 16.39
CA GLN A 250 23.13 19.06 15.28
C GLN A 250 24.26 20.04 14.94
N GLU A 251 24.08 21.35 15.12
CA GLU A 251 25.13 22.35 14.90
C GLU A 251 26.29 22.22 15.90
N LYS A 252 25.98 21.90 17.17
CA LYS A 252 26.96 21.83 18.27
C LYS A 252 27.53 20.44 18.51
N PHE A 253 26.69 19.42 18.34
CA PHE A 253 26.97 18.04 18.73
C PHE A 253 26.76 17.06 17.58
N GLY A 254 26.53 17.54 16.35
CA GLY A 254 26.49 16.68 15.18
C GLY A 254 27.83 15.97 14.93
N LYS A 255 27.87 15.21 13.85
CA LYS A 255 29.01 14.36 13.51
C LYS A 255 30.32 15.15 13.51
N ASP A 256 31.28 14.69 14.32
CA ASP A 256 32.61 15.27 14.48
C ASP A 256 32.65 16.73 14.95
N LYS A 257 31.57 17.24 15.59
CA LYS A 257 31.50 18.63 16.09
C LYS A 257 32.02 18.82 17.51
N SER A 258 31.90 17.81 18.37
CA SER A 258 32.32 17.91 19.78
C SER A 258 32.88 16.59 20.30
N SER A 259 34.04 16.63 20.93
CA SER A 259 34.63 15.43 21.56
C SER A 259 33.92 15.02 22.86
N SER A 260 33.20 15.93 23.51
CA SER A 260 32.55 15.65 24.79
C SER A 260 31.18 14.99 24.66
N PHE A 261 30.50 15.19 23.52
CA PHE A 261 29.19 14.62 23.26
C PHE A 261 28.93 14.56 21.75
N GLN A 262 28.54 13.38 21.27
CA GLN A 262 28.17 13.13 19.88
C GLN A 262 26.69 12.76 19.82
N LEU A 263 25.90 13.53 19.06
CA LEU A 263 24.46 13.34 18.93
C LEU A 263 24.12 12.09 18.10
N PHE A 264 24.97 11.76 17.13
CA PHE A 264 24.85 10.60 16.24
C PHE A 264 25.94 9.57 16.53
N GLY A 265 26.24 9.33 17.80
CA GLY A 265 27.23 8.34 18.21
C GLY A 265 26.86 7.71 19.54
N SER A 266 26.91 6.39 19.58
CA SER A 266 26.63 5.59 20.77
C SER A 266 27.91 5.19 21.52
N PRO A 267 27.86 5.03 22.85
CA PRO A 267 28.98 4.48 23.63
C PRO A 267 29.40 3.09 23.17
N GLU A 268 30.61 2.68 23.52
CA GLU A 268 31.13 1.35 23.18
C GLU A 268 30.21 0.23 23.71
N GLY A 269 29.80 -0.67 22.82
CA GLY A 269 28.88 -1.77 23.11
C GLY A 269 27.40 -1.45 22.86
N GLU A 270 27.02 -0.17 22.77
CA GLU A 270 25.67 0.30 22.45
C GLU A 270 25.57 0.75 20.98
N LYS A 271 24.36 0.80 20.43
CA LYS A 271 24.11 1.24 19.05
C LYS A 271 22.81 2.02 18.92
N ASP A 272 22.82 3.02 18.04
CA ASP A 272 21.65 3.79 17.64
C ASP A 272 20.84 4.37 18.83
N LEU A 273 21.53 4.83 19.87
CA LEU A 273 20.87 5.45 21.02
C LEU A 273 20.26 6.80 20.62
N LEU A 274 18.93 6.89 20.71
CA LEU A 274 18.08 8.03 20.31
C LEU A 274 17.99 8.28 18.80
N PHE A 275 19.12 8.26 18.11
CA PHE A 275 19.23 8.48 16.66
C PHE A 275 20.18 7.45 16.06
N LYS A 276 20.09 7.24 14.74
CA LYS A 276 21.04 6.37 14.03
C LYS A 276 22.46 6.93 14.16
N ASP A 277 23.43 6.06 14.50
CA ASP A 277 24.85 6.44 14.57
C ASP A 277 25.40 6.86 13.18
N SER A 278 24.75 6.39 12.11
CA SER A 278 25.09 6.75 10.73
C SER A 278 24.43 8.04 10.24
N ALA A 279 23.60 8.69 11.05
CA ALA A 279 22.94 9.95 10.66
C ALA A 279 23.97 11.09 10.54
N LEU A 280 23.76 11.96 9.57
CA LEU A 280 24.56 13.15 9.33
C LEU A 280 23.93 14.41 9.92
N GLY A 281 22.62 14.37 10.18
CA GLY A 281 21.84 15.53 10.56
C GLY A 281 20.34 15.27 10.46
N PHE A 282 19.59 16.37 10.50
CA PHE A 282 18.14 16.36 10.45
C PHE A 282 17.60 17.25 9.34
N SER A 283 16.47 16.84 8.77
CA SER A 283 15.70 17.63 7.81
C SER A 283 14.28 17.84 8.33
N ARG A 284 13.81 19.08 8.34
CA ARG A 284 12.45 19.42 8.77
C ARG A 284 11.43 18.91 7.75
N ILE A 285 10.41 18.21 8.23
CA ILE A 285 9.32 17.69 7.38
C ILE A 285 8.23 18.78 7.27
N PRO A 286 7.77 19.13 6.05
CA PRO A 286 6.65 20.06 5.85
C PRO A 286 5.38 19.68 6.62
N SER A 287 4.61 20.68 7.05
CA SER A 287 3.46 20.48 7.92
C SER A 287 2.27 19.75 7.29
N ASN A 288 2.22 19.72 5.96
CA ASN A 288 1.21 19.03 5.18
C ASN A 288 1.52 17.54 4.93
N ILE A 289 2.64 17.01 5.44
CA ILE A 289 3.02 15.60 5.29
C ILE A 289 2.63 14.85 6.56
N ASP A 290 1.68 13.93 6.44
CA ASP A 290 1.31 12.97 7.48
C ASP A 290 2.15 11.68 7.39
N SER A 291 1.90 10.71 8.28
CA SER A 291 2.60 9.43 8.28
C SER A 291 2.42 8.69 6.96
N GLU A 292 1.24 8.74 6.33
CA GLU A 292 0.98 8.03 5.08
C GLU A 292 1.77 8.62 3.91
N LEU A 293 1.74 9.95 3.76
CA LEU A 293 2.50 10.68 2.76
C LEU A 293 4.02 10.54 2.97
N TYR A 294 4.48 10.49 4.23
CA TYR A 294 5.90 10.31 4.55
C TYR A 294 6.41 8.94 4.12
N LEU A 295 5.66 7.88 4.44
CA LEU A 295 6.02 6.50 4.15
C LEU A 295 5.86 6.16 2.68
N GLY A 296 4.83 6.70 2.04
CA GLY A 296 4.48 6.39 0.67
C GLY A 296 3.74 5.06 0.52
N PHE A 297 2.88 5.00 -0.49
CA PHE A 297 1.94 3.90 -0.73
C PHE A 297 2.60 2.52 -0.82
N ASN A 298 3.68 2.37 -1.59
CA ASN A 298 4.33 1.06 -1.78
C ASN A 298 4.93 0.50 -0.49
N TYR A 299 5.43 1.38 0.39
CA TYR A 299 5.95 0.97 1.70
C TYR A 299 4.81 0.48 2.60
N ILE A 300 3.72 1.25 2.68
CA ILE A 300 2.54 0.92 3.48
C ILE A 300 1.92 -0.39 3.03
N ASN A 301 1.71 -0.57 1.71
CA ASN A 301 1.12 -1.79 1.17
C ASN A 301 1.98 -3.02 1.46
N ALA A 302 3.30 -2.91 1.32
CA ALA A 302 4.18 -4.02 1.66
C ALA A 302 4.03 -4.41 3.13
N LEU A 303 3.98 -3.44 4.04
CA LEU A 303 3.80 -3.71 5.48
C LEU A 303 2.40 -4.22 5.84
N GLN A 304 1.35 -3.63 5.29
CA GLN A 304 -0.04 -4.06 5.50
C GLN A 304 -0.22 -5.48 4.97
N GLY A 305 0.31 -5.76 3.78
CA GLY A 305 0.37 -7.10 3.24
C GLY A 305 1.04 -8.06 4.23
N LEU A 306 2.14 -7.71 4.88
CA LEU A 306 2.75 -8.60 5.88
C LEU A 306 1.96 -8.72 7.20
N LYS A 307 1.09 -7.76 7.50
CA LYS A 307 0.30 -7.67 8.74
C LYS A 307 -1.15 -8.15 8.58
N GLU A 308 -1.59 -8.54 7.38
CA GLU A 308 -2.99 -8.85 7.09
C GLU A 308 -3.52 -9.97 8.02
N ASN A 309 -4.24 -9.53 9.05
CA ASN A 309 -5.67 -9.83 9.11
C ASN A 309 -6.29 -9.19 7.86
N GLU A 310 -6.97 -9.99 7.03
CA GLU A 310 -7.74 -9.49 5.89
C GLU A 310 -8.62 -8.31 6.32
N PHE A 311 -8.65 -7.23 5.52
CA PHE A 311 -9.45 -6.01 5.82
C PHE A 311 -10.88 -6.34 6.26
N PHE A 312 -11.45 -7.37 5.64
CA PHE A 312 -12.67 -8.04 6.07
C PHE A 312 -12.38 -9.54 6.17
N SER A 313 -12.83 -10.18 7.25
CA SER A 313 -12.66 -11.63 7.46
C SER A 313 -13.34 -12.47 6.38
N GLN A 314 -14.45 -11.97 5.82
CA GLN A 314 -15.17 -12.55 4.69
C GLN A 314 -15.82 -11.42 3.89
N SER A 315 -15.98 -11.60 2.58
CA SER A 315 -16.71 -10.65 1.73
C SER A 315 -17.46 -11.35 0.60
N CYS A 316 -18.31 -10.60 -0.10
CA CYS A 316 -18.71 -10.91 -1.45
C CYS A 316 -18.30 -9.77 -2.38
N ALA A 317 -17.24 -10.00 -3.15
CA ALA A 317 -16.71 -9.10 -4.16
C ALA A 317 -16.61 -9.83 -5.51
N PRO A 318 -17.73 -9.91 -6.25
CA PRO A 318 -17.79 -10.64 -7.51
C PRO A 318 -16.73 -10.21 -8.53
N GLY A 319 -16.10 -11.19 -9.19
CA GLY A 319 -14.92 -11.00 -10.03
C GLY A 319 -13.58 -11.29 -9.34
N SER A 320 -13.59 -11.51 -8.02
CA SER A 320 -12.43 -11.99 -7.26
C SER A 320 -12.17 -13.49 -7.50
N ASP A 321 -11.07 -14.02 -6.97
CA ASP A 321 -10.81 -15.47 -6.98
C ASP A 321 -11.91 -16.19 -6.18
N PRO A 322 -12.67 -17.14 -6.80
CA PRO A 322 -13.72 -17.89 -6.13
C PRO A 322 -13.28 -18.63 -4.86
N LYS A 323 -11.98 -18.89 -4.69
CA LYS A 323 -11.42 -19.57 -3.49
C LYS A 323 -10.97 -18.60 -2.39
N SER A 324 -10.96 -17.30 -2.66
CA SER A 324 -10.54 -16.28 -1.69
C SER A 324 -11.66 -15.92 -0.71
N ASN A 325 -11.29 -15.35 0.44
CA ASN A 325 -12.26 -14.85 1.41
C ASN A 325 -13.11 -13.68 0.87
N LEU A 326 -12.68 -13.05 -0.23
CA LEU A 326 -13.47 -12.07 -0.96
C LEU A 326 -14.72 -12.66 -1.65
N CYS A 327 -14.77 -13.97 -1.87
CA CYS A 327 -15.92 -14.67 -2.45
C CYS A 327 -16.68 -15.55 -1.44
N ALA A 328 -16.30 -15.51 -0.17
CA ALA A 328 -16.85 -16.38 0.87
C ALA A 328 -18.36 -16.19 1.02
N LEU A 329 -18.83 -14.94 1.04
CA LEU A 329 -20.22 -14.57 1.29
C LEU A 329 -21.10 -14.57 0.04
N CYS A 330 -20.53 -14.68 -1.16
CA CYS A 330 -21.32 -14.71 -2.39
C CYS A 330 -22.25 -15.94 -2.42
N ILE A 331 -23.33 -15.92 -3.21
CA ILE A 331 -24.36 -16.98 -3.12
C ILE A 331 -24.74 -17.58 -4.48
N GLY A 332 -24.16 -17.09 -5.57
CA GLY A 332 -24.46 -17.56 -6.91
C GLY A 332 -25.89 -17.26 -7.35
N ASP A 333 -26.36 -17.98 -8.35
CA ASP A 333 -27.76 -17.97 -8.80
C ASP A 333 -28.67 -18.78 -7.87
N GLU A 334 -29.94 -18.97 -8.23
CA GLU A 334 -30.91 -19.72 -7.42
C GLU A 334 -30.50 -21.18 -7.17
N LYS A 335 -29.65 -21.77 -8.03
CA LYS A 335 -29.13 -23.13 -7.87
C LYS A 335 -27.83 -23.16 -7.07
N GLY A 336 -27.30 -22.00 -6.68
CA GLY A 336 -25.98 -21.87 -6.06
C GLY A 336 -24.83 -22.03 -7.06
N GLU A 337 -25.10 -22.02 -8.35
CA GLU A 337 -24.09 -22.00 -9.41
C GLU A 337 -23.63 -20.55 -9.65
N ASN A 338 -22.58 -20.34 -10.44
CA ASN A 338 -22.10 -18.99 -10.77
C ASN A 338 -21.70 -18.14 -9.55
N LYS A 339 -21.21 -18.76 -8.48
CA LYS A 339 -20.75 -18.05 -7.28
C LYS A 339 -19.62 -17.07 -7.62
N CYS A 340 -19.77 -15.83 -7.18
CA CYS A 340 -18.79 -14.75 -7.32
C CYS A 340 -18.52 -14.32 -8.78
N VAL A 341 -19.38 -14.66 -9.75
CA VAL A 341 -19.20 -14.17 -11.13
C VAL A 341 -19.53 -12.67 -11.24
N PRO A 342 -18.77 -11.88 -12.03
CA PRO A 342 -18.99 -10.44 -12.14
C PRO A 342 -20.14 -10.10 -13.11
N ASN A 343 -21.31 -10.69 -12.90
CA ASN A 343 -22.53 -10.40 -13.67
C ASN A 343 -23.80 -10.75 -12.86
N ASN A 344 -24.96 -10.41 -13.41
CA ASN A 344 -26.27 -10.56 -12.75
C ASN A 344 -26.73 -12.01 -12.48
N SER A 345 -25.92 -13.03 -12.84
CA SER A 345 -26.18 -14.41 -12.40
C SER A 345 -25.87 -14.59 -10.91
N GLU A 346 -24.90 -13.84 -10.38
CA GLU A 346 -24.63 -13.77 -8.95
C GLU A 346 -25.64 -12.83 -8.28
N ARG A 347 -26.43 -13.35 -7.34
CA ARG A 347 -27.49 -12.57 -6.67
C ARG A 347 -26.96 -11.41 -5.83
N TYR A 348 -25.70 -11.47 -5.38
CA TYR A 348 -25.03 -10.37 -4.67
C TYR A 348 -24.22 -9.43 -5.58
N PHE A 349 -24.37 -9.52 -6.90
CA PHE A 349 -23.68 -8.64 -7.85
C PHE A 349 -24.34 -7.26 -7.99
N GLY A 350 -23.50 -6.24 -8.23
CA GLY A 350 -23.94 -4.87 -8.50
C GLY A 350 -24.48 -4.14 -7.26
N TYR A 351 -25.08 -2.96 -7.47
CA TYR A 351 -25.58 -2.14 -6.37
C TYR A 351 -26.69 -2.84 -5.57
N THR A 352 -27.70 -3.37 -6.26
CA THR A 352 -28.84 -4.06 -5.65
C THR A 352 -28.40 -5.33 -4.92
N GLY A 353 -27.52 -6.14 -5.53
CA GLY A 353 -27.01 -7.36 -4.91
C GLY A 353 -26.11 -7.10 -3.70
N ALA A 354 -25.26 -6.08 -3.73
CA ALA A 354 -24.44 -5.72 -2.57
C ALA A 354 -25.30 -5.23 -1.40
N PHE A 355 -26.37 -4.47 -1.65
CA PHE A 355 -27.32 -4.08 -0.61
C PHE A 355 -28.12 -5.28 -0.08
N ARG A 356 -28.52 -6.20 -0.96
CA ARG A 356 -29.15 -7.47 -0.57
C ARG A 356 -28.26 -8.30 0.36
N CYS A 357 -26.96 -8.37 0.08
CA CYS A 357 -25.98 -9.05 0.94
C CYS A 357 -25.99 -8.52 2.39
N LEU A 358 -26.14 -7.20 2.56
CA LEU A 358 -26.30 -6.57 3.87
C LEU A 358 -27.68 -6.86 4.48
N ALA A 359 -28.75 -6.71 3.70
CA ALA A 359 -30.13 -6.91 4.17
C ALA A 359 -30.40 -8.35 4.64
N GLU A 360 -29.82 -9.34 3.95
CA GLU A 360 -29.88 -10.76 4.31
C GLU A 360 -28.88 -11.13 5.43
N ARG A 361 -28.15 -10.16 5.99
CA ARG A 361 -27.15 -10.31 7.07
C ARG A 361 -26.00 -11.25 6.71
N ALA A 362 -25.68 -11.38 5.43
CA ALA A 362 -24.51 -12.14 5.01
C ALA A 362 -23.22 -11.35 5.31
N GLY A 363 -23.23 -10.03 5.11
CA GLY A 363 -22.14 -9.13 5.50
C GLY A 363 -22.62 -7.99 6.40
N ASP A 364 -21.68 -7.35 7.11
CA ASP A 364 -21.97 -6.29 8.08
C ASP A 364 -21.97 -4.87 7.47
N VAL A 365 -21.39 -4.72 6.27
CA VAL A 365 -21.29 -3.44 5.55
C VAL A 365 -21.44 -3.67 4.04
N ALA A 366 -22.12 -2.75 3.35
CA ALA A 366 -22.22 -2.73 1.89
C ALA A 366 -21.71 -1.41 1.31
N PHE A 367 -20.84 -1.50 0.31
CA PHE A 367 -20.32 -0.35 -0.42
C PHE A 367 -21.17 -0.08 -1.66
N VAL A 368 -22.12 0.86 -1.55
CA VAL A 368 -23.07 1.20 -2.62
C VAL A 368 -23.26 2.72 -2.72
N LYS A 369 -23.93 3.19 -3.78
CA LYS A 369 -24.45 4.56 -3.83
C LYS A 369 -25.67 4.71 -2.91
N ASP A 370 -25.83 5.88 -2.31
CA ASP A 370 -26.92 6.24 -1.38
C ASP A 370 -28.32 5.92 -1.93
N VAL A 371 -28.58 6.29 -3.19
CA VAL A 371 -29.87 6.05 -3.85
C VAL A 371 -30.26 4.57 -3.93
N THR A 372 -29.30 3.64 -3.82
CA THR A 372 -29.58 2.20 -3.83
C THR A 372 -30.46 1.80 -2.66
N VAL A 373 -30.21 2.36 -1.47
CA VAL A 373 -31.00 2.04 -0.27
C VAL A 373 -32.41 2.58 -0.41
N LEU A 374 -32.55 3.81 -0.93
CA LEU A 374 -33.87 4.42 -1.21
C LEU A 374 -34.67 3.60 -2.22
N GLN A 375 -34.03 3.02 -3.24
CA GLN A 375 -34.68 2.20 -4.25
C GLN A 375 -35.11 0.82 -3.75
N ASN A 376 -34.51 0.31 -2.68
CA ASN A 376 -34.72 -1.06 -2.20
C ASN A 376 -35.40 -1.15 -0.82
N THR A 377 -35.91 -0.03 -0.30
CA THR A 377 -36.61 0.03 0.99
C THR A 377 -37.96 0.75 0.85
N ASN A 378 -38.79 0.68 1.89
CA ASN A 378 -40.11 1.33 1.95
C ASN A 378 -41.01 0.98 0.74
N GLY A 379 -40.95 -0.26 0.25
CA GLY A 379 -41.71 -0.73 -0.90
C GLY A 379 -41.15 -0.32 -2.28
N GLY A 380 -39.95 0.26 -2.34
CA GLY A 380 -39.29 0.63 -3.61
C GLY A 380 -38.87 -0.56 -4.47
N ASN A 381 -38.68 -1.73 -3.87
CA ASN A 381 -38.40 -3.00 -4.56
C ASN A 381 -39.45 -4.05 -4.15
N PRO A 382 -40.23 -4.61 -5.12
CA PRO A 382 -41.28 -5.58 -4.84
C PRO A 382 -40.76 -7.01 -4.56
N GLU A 383 -39.47 -7.26 -4.75
CA GLU A 383 -38.89 -8.59 -4.53
C GLU A 383 -39.00 -9.04 -3.07
N ALA A 384 -39.10 -10.36 -2.87
CA ALA A 384 -39.39 -10.95 -1.57
C ALA A 384 -38.37 -10.61 -0.48
N TRP A 385 -37.10 -10.37 -0.83
CA TRP A 385 -36.03 -10.03 0.11
C TRP A 385 -36.07 -8.55 0.54
N ALA A 386 -36.71 -7.67 -0.24
CA ALA A 386 -36.68 -6.21 -0.06
C ALA A 386 -38.03 -5.62 0.38
N LYS A 387 -39.15 -6.32 0.12
CA LYS A 387 -40.52 -5.80 0.29
C LYS A 387 -40.83 -5.19 1.67
N ASP A 388 -40.24 -5.73 2.74
CA ASP A 388 -40.50 -5.33 4.13
C ASP A 388 -39.37 -4.48 4.73
N LEU A 389 -38.32 -4.17 3.95
CA LEU A 389 -37.19 -3.39 4.44
C LEU A 389 -37.58 -1.93 4.64
N LYS A 390 -37.22 -1.35 5.78
CA LYS A 390 -37.44 0.08 6.03
C LYS A 390 -36.15 0.85 5.89
N LEU A 391 -36.26 2.09 5.40
CA LEU A 391 -35.10 2.98 5.25
C LEU A 391 -34.41 3.27 6.60
N GLU A 392 -35.20 3.35 7.68
CA GLU A 392 -34.74 3.63 9.04
C GLU A 392 -33.89 2.52 9.65
N ASP A 393 -33.89 1.32 9.07
CA ASP A 393 -33.10 0.18 9.54
C ASP A 393 -31.61 0.29 9.13
N PHE A 394 -31.26 1.27 8.30
CA PHE A 394 -29.93 1.44 7.72
C PHE A 394 -29.33 2.81 8.03
N GLU A 395 -28.02 2.83 8.28
CA GLU A 395 -27.23 4.04 8.53
C GLU A 395 -25.97 4.05 7.68
N LEU A 396 -25.48 5.24 7.36
CA LEU A 396 -24.21 5.48 6.69
C LEU A 396 -23.06 5.56 7.71
N LEU A 397 -21.89 5.09 7.31
CA LEU A 397 -20.64 5.27 8.04
C LEU A 397 -19.87 6.45 7.43
N CYS A 398 -19.49 7.42 8.26
CA CYS A 398 -18.82 8.63 7.83
C CYS A 398 -17.30 8.53 8.05
N LEU A 399 -16.51 9.24 7.24
CA LEU A 399 -15.04 9.25 7.36
C LEU A 399 -14.52 9.84 8.68
N ASP A 400 -15.33 10.63 9.38
CA ASP A 400 -15.02 11.17 10.71
C ASP A 400 -15.31 10.18 11.86
N GLY A 401 -15.76 8.97 11.53
CA GLY A 401 -16.11 7.91 12.47
C GLY A 401 -17.54 7.99 13.01
N THR A 402 -18.33 9.00 12.60
CA THR A 402 -19.75 9.11 12.98
C THR A 402 -20.65 8.23 12.10
N ARG A 403 -21.91 8.08 12.52
CA ARG A 403 -22.96 7.42 11.75
C ARG A 403 -24.07 8.42 11.48
N LYS A 404 -24.69 8.33 10.31
CA LYS A 404 -25.79 9.23 9.90
C LYS A 404 -26.91 8.50 9.17
N PRO A 405 -28.14 9.03 9.21
CA PRO A 405 -29.22 8.53 8.37
C PRO A 405 -28.87 8.58 6.89
N VAL A 406 -29.42 7.66 6.10
CA VAL A 406 -29.19 7.56 4.64
C VAL A 406 -29.54 8.85 3.91
N THR A 407 -30.52 9.61 4.39
CA THR A 407 -30.94 10.90 3.83
C THR A 407 -29.88 12.00 3.94
N GLU A 408 -28.83 11.82 4.76
CA GLU A 408 -27.73 12.77 4.92
C GLU A 408 -26.47 12.41 4.11
N ALA A 409 -26.59 11.57 3.08
CA ALA A 409 -25.45 11.13 2.24
C ALA A 409 -24.58 12.28 1.70
N VAL A 410 -25.18 13.43 1.38
CA VAL A 410 -24.44 14.63 0.94
C VAL A 410 -23.38 15.08 1.95
N ARG A 411 -23.61 14.86 3.26
CA ARG A 411 -22.69 15.23 4.34
C ARG A 411 -21.95 14.03 4.95
N CYS A 412 -22.26 12.82 4.50
CA CYS A 412 -21.64 11.58 4.97
C CYS A 412 -21.55 10.58 3.82
N HIS A 413 -20.43 10.63 3.11
CA HIS A 413 -20.09 9.73 2.01
C HIS A 413 -18.57 9.51 1.99
N LEU A 414 -18.14 8.41 1.36
CA LEU A 414 -16.72 8.09 1.22
C LEU A 414 -16.03 8.95 0.16
N ALA A 415 -16.69 9.15 -0.97
CA ALA A 415 -16.23 10.00 -2.06
C ALA A 415 -17.40 10.31 -3.02
N MET A 416 -17.24 11.34 -3.85
CA MET A 416 -18.11 11.54 -5.01
C MET A 416 -17.60 10.70 -6.18
N ALA A 417 -18.43 9.80 -6.69
CA ALA A 417 -18.11 8.99 -7.85
C ALA A 417 -18.51 9.71 -9.16
N PRO A 418 -17.66 9.68 -10.21
CA PRO A 418 -18.08 10.10 -11.55
C PRO A 418 -19.28 9.27 -12.03
N ASN A 419 -20.17 9.87 -12.81
CA ASN A 419 -21.31 9.16 -13.39
C ASN A 419 -20.83 8.01 -14.30
N HIS A 420 -21.70 7.02 -14.52
CA HIS A 420 -21.46 6.04 -15.58
C HIS A 420 -21.48 6.73 -16.95
N ALA A 421 -20.59 6.31 -17.86
CA ALA A 421 -20.49 6.84 -19.21
C ALA A 421 -20.57 5.74 -20.25
N VAL A 422 -21.13 6.06 -21.41
CA VAL A 422 -21.05 5.21 -22.60
C VAL A 422 -19.69 5.43 -23.25
N VAL A 423 -18.91 4.36 -23.42
CA VAL A 423 -17.62 4.38 -24.09
C VAL A 423 -17.72 3.74 -25.47
N SER A 424 -16.95 4.26 -26.42
CA SER A 424 -16.88 3.74 -27.79
C SER A 424 -15.51 4.04 -28.37
N ARG A 425 -15.14 3.34 -29.44
CA ARG A 425 -14.00 3.74 -30.28
C ARG A 425 -14.26 5.10 -30.93
N GLU A 426 -13.18 5.82 -31.18
CA GLU A 426 -13.19 7.17 -31.76
C GLU A 426 -13.94 7.22 -33.09
N ASP A 427 -13.75 6.22 -33.96
CA ASP A 427 -14.40 6.10 -35.28
C ASP A 427 -15.94 6.00 -35.22
N LYS A 428 -16.50 5.64 -34.06
CA LYS A 428 -17.94 5.46 -33.86
C LYS A 428 -18.59 6.49 -32.96
N ALA A 429 -17.81 7.33 -32.27
CA ALA A 429 -18.33 8.23 -31.24
C ALA A 429 -19.44 9.17 -31.75
N THR A 430 -19.24 9.79 -32.91
CA THR A 430 -20.23 10.73 -33.51
C THR A 430 -21.53 10.04 -33.88
N HIS A 431 -21.44 8.87 -34.53
CA HIS A 431 -22.62 8.11 -34.95
C HIS A 431 -23.39 7.55 -33.75
N LEU A 432 -22.67 6.96 -32.78
CA LEU A 432 -23.29 6.42 -31.56
C LEU A 432 -24.01 7.51 -30.77
N LYS A 433 -23.41 8.70 -30.66
CA LYS A 433 -24.04 9.84 -30.01
C LYS A 433 -25.38 10.19 -30.66
N GLN A 434 -25.44 10.24 -32.00
CA GLN A 434 -26.68 10.54 -32.71
C GLN A 434 -27.74 9.49 -32.43
N VAL A 435 -27.38 8.20 -32.57
CA VAL A 435 -28.29 7.09 -32.31
C VAL A 435 -28.82 7.13 -30.88
N LEU A 436 -27.96 7.33 -29.88
CA LEU A 436 -28.40 7.35 -28.47
C LEU A 436 -29.33 8.53 -28.14
N LEU A 437 -29.11 9.70 -28.75
CA LEU A 437 -30.02 10.84 -28.61
C LEU A 437 -31.39 10.51 -29.23
N ASP A 438 -31.42 10.00 -30.45
CA ASP A 438 -32.67 9.64 -31.14
C ASP A 438 -33.42 8.51 -30.41
N GLN A 439 -32.69 7.55 -29.84
CA GLN A 439 -33.28 6.43 -29.09
C GLN A 439 -33.84 6.89 -27.74
N GLN A 440 -33.17 7.79 -27.00
CA GLN A 440 -33.72 8.26 -25.73
C GLN A 440 -34.91 9.23 -25.92
N ASP A 441 -35.01 9.92 -27.05
CA ASP A 441 -36.19 10.73 -27.37
C ASP A 441 -37.44 9.87 -27.58
N GLN A 442 -37.26 8.61 -28.01
CA GLN A 442 -38.34 7.63 -28.13
C GLN A 442 -38.56 6.83 -26.85
N PHE A 443 -37.50 6.30 -26.25
CA PHE A 443 -37.57 5.27 -25.20
C PHE A 443 -36.97 5.70 -23.86
N GLY A 444 -36.47 6.94 -23.74
CA GLY A 444 -35.99 7.49 -22.48
C GLY A 444 -37.13 7.75 -21.49
N ARG A 445 -36.82 8.35 -20.34
CA ARG A 445 -37.77 8.52 -19.23
C ARG A 445 -39.01 9.35 -19.60
N ASN A 446 -38.84 10.31 -20.48
CA ASN A 446 -39.91 11.14 -21.07
C ASN A 446 -40.10 10.85 -22.56
N GLY A 447 -39.65 9.69 -23.03
CA GLY A 447 -39.68 9.33 -24.44
C GLY A 447 -41.10 9.04 -24.92
N ALA A 448 -41.38 9.33 -26.20
CA ALA A 448 -42.72 9.20 -26.77
C ALA A 448 -43.33 7.79 -26.67
N LYS A 449 -42.51 6.76 -26.49
CA LYS A 449 -42.88 5.33 -26.47
C LYS A 449 -42.70 4.66 -25.11
N CYS A 450 -42.16 5.35 -24.10
CA CYS A 450 -42.13 4.86 -22.71
C CYS A 450 -43.34 5.43 -21.93
N PRO A 451 -44.14 4.62 -21.20
CA PRO A 451 -43.95 3.20 -20.87
C PRO A 451 -44.69 2.21 -21.78
N ARG A 452 -45.31 2.68 -22.87
CA ARG A 452 -46.25 1.87 -23.68
C ARG A 452 -45.60 0.73 -24.45
N GLU A 453 -44.38 0.94 -24.96
CA GLU A 453 -43.66 -0.05 -25.75
C GLU A 453 -42.39 -0.53 -25.04
N PHE A 454 -41.48 0.40 -24.76
CA PHE A 454 -40.18 0.09 -24.18
C PHE A 454 -39.59 1.31 -23.45
N CYS A 455 -38.90 1.05 -22.33
CA CYS A 455 -38.19 2.07 -21.55
C CYS A 455 -36.72 1.68 -21.41
N LEU A 456 -35.83 2.52 -21.95
CA LEU A 456 -34.40 2.27 -22.03
C LEU A 456 -33.70 2.28 -20.65
N PHE A 457 -34.24 3.03 -19.68
CA PHE A 457 -33.66 3.20 -18.34
C PHE A 457 -34.51 2.53 -17.26
N THR A 458 -35.18 1.41 -17.57
CA THR A 458 -36.00 0.70 -16.59
C THR A 458 -35.80 -0.80 -16.71
N SER A 459 -35.43 -1.42 -15.60
CA SER A 459 -35.17 -2.86 -15.51
C SER A 459 -35.52 -3.44 -14.12
N GLU A 460 -36.51 -2.84 -13.45
CA GLU A 460 -37.04 -3.32 -12.16
C GLU A 460 -35.95 -3.53 -11.09
N THR A 461 -35.09 -2.52 -10.88
CA THR A 461 -33.96 -2.49 -9.93
C THR A 461 -32.72 -3.31 -10.33
N LYS A 462 -32.72 -3.92 -11.51
CA LYS A 462 -31.61 -4.77 -11.98
C LYS A 462 -30.50 -4.00 -12.68
N ASN A 463 -30.72 -2.70 -12.98
CA ASN A 463 -29.78 -1.83 -13.69
C ASN A 463 -29.19 -2.48 -14.97
N LEU A 464 -30.06 -3.08 -15.80
CA LEU A 464 -29.67 -3.74 -17.04
C LEU A 464 -29.31 -2.70 -18.10
N LEU A 465 -28.09 -2.79 -18.64
CA LEU A 465 -27.48 -1.83 -19.58
C LEU A 465 -27.21 -0.43 -18.98
N PHE A 466 -28.22 0.19 -18.39
CA PHE A 466 -28.15 1.49 -17.75
C PHE A 466 -28.66 1.41 -16.30
N ASN A 467 -28.25 2.36 -15.47
CA ASN A 467 -28.86 2.51 -14.16
C ASN A 467 -30.33 2.91 -14.30
N ASP A 468 -31.21 2.33 -13.48
CA ASP A 468 -32.66 2.58 -13.54
C ASP A 468 -33.04 4.00 -13.12
N ASN A 469 -32.15 4.69 -12.39
CA ASN A 469 -32.33 6.08 -12.02
C ASN A 469 -31.78 7.07 -13.06
N THR A 470 -31.30 6.61 -14.23
CA THR A 470 -30.87 7.49 -15.32
C THR A 470 -32.03 8.39 -15.76
N GLU A 471 -31.82 9.71 -15.74
CA GLU A 471 -32.82 10.66 -16.25
C GLU A 471 -32.70 10.81 -17.77
N CYS A 472 -31.47 10.99 -18.26
CA CYS A 472 -31.14 11.09 -19.67
C CYS A 472 -29.64 10.80 -19.90
N LEU A 473 -29.27 10.62 -21.17
CA LEU A 473 -27.88 10.62 -21.62
C LEU A 473 -27.47 12.04 -21.98
N ALA A 474 -26.59 12.62 -21.18
CA ALA A 474 -26.12 14.00 -21.33
C ALA A 474 -24.83 14.11 -22.16
N ARG A 475 -24.57 15.30 -22.70
CA ARG A 475 -23.32 15.60 -23.43
C ARG A 475 -22.16 15.83 -22.45
N LEU A 476 -20.96 15.40 -22.81
CA LEU A 476 -19.74 15.47 -21.97
C LEU A 476 -19.12 16.87 -21.82
N GLN A 477 -19.70 17.90 -22.46
CA GLN A 477 -19.25 19.31 -22.36
C GLN A 477 -17.73 19.53 -22.56
N GLY A 478 -17.11 18.78 -23.48
CA GLY A 478 -15.70 18.91 -23.81
C GLY A 478 -14.75 17.99 -23.03
N LYS A 479 -15.24 17.22 -22.06
CA LYS A 479 -14.47 16.17 -21.36
C LYS A 479 -14.45 14.88 -22.17
N ASN A 480 -13.66 14.85 -23.24
CA ASN A 480 -13.73 13.78 -24.25
C ASN A 480 -12.72 12.65 -24.01
N THR A 481 -11.77 12.82 -23.08
CA THR A 481 -10.86 11.76 -22.64
C THR A 481 -11.30 11.18 -21.29
N TYR A 482 -10.85 9.96 -20.96
CA TYR A 482 -11.19 9.36 -19.67
C TYR A 482 -10.56 10.15 -18.51
N GLU A 483 -9.39 10.77 -18.71
CA GLU A 483 -8.73 11.59 -17.69
C GLU A 483 -9.52 12.86 -17.38
N GLU A 484 -10.02 13.56 -18.40
CA GLU A 484 -10.84 14.76 -18.23
C GLU A 484 -12.21 14.42 -17.63
N TYR A 485 -12.79 13.28 -18.03
CA TYR A 485 -14.09 12.84 -17.56
C TYR A 485 -14.05 12.41 -16.09
N LEU A 486 -13.13 11.50 -15.73
CA LEU A 486 -13.01 10.97 -14.37
C LEU A 486 -12.37 11.97 -13.40
N GLY A 487 -11.51 12.86 -13.91
CA GLY A 487 -10.74 13.81 -13.12
C GLY A 487 -9.47 13.20 -12.54
N SER A 488 -8.46 14.05 -12.33
CA SER A 488 -7.11 13.64 -11.92
C SER A 488 -7.05 12.88 -10.60
N ALA A 489 -7.87 13.28 -9.62
CA ALA A 489 -7.92 12.61 -8.32
C ALA A 489 -8.39 11.15 -8.43
N TYR A 490 -9.45 10.90 -9.21
CA TYR A 490 -9.99 9.56 -9.42
C TYR A 490 -9.03 8.69 -10.24
N VAL A 491 -8.46 9.23 -11.32
CA VAL A 491 -7.47 8.52 -12.15
C VAL A 491 -6.25 8.14 -11.32
N THR A 492 -5.75 9.03 -10.48
CA THR A 492 -4.60 8.76 -9.60
C THR A 492 -4.92 7.66 -8.60
N ALA A 493 -6.09 7.72 -7.96
CA ALA A 493 -6.52 6.68 -7.02
C ALA A 493 -6.61 5.30 -7.69
N VAL A 494 -7.22 5.21 -8.87
CA VAL A 494 -7.34 3.95 -9.63
C VAL A 494 -5.97 3.47 -10.12
N ALA A 495 -5.10 4.37 -10.60
CA ALA A 495 -3.74 4.02 -11.01
C ALA A 495 -2.90 3.46 -9.85
N ASN A 496 -3.13 3.94 -8.63
CA ASN A 496 -2.50 3.42 -7.43
C ASN A 496 -3.06 2.04 -7.05
N LEU A 497 -4.38 1.83 -7.12
CA LEU A 497 -5.01 0.52 -6.87
C LEU A 497 -4.55 -0.56 -7.86
N ARG A 498 -4.32 -0.20 -9.13
CA ARG A 498 -3.80 -1.12 -10.17
C ARG A 498 -2.42 -1.71 -9.85
N GLN A 499 -1.66 -1.11 -8.94
CA GLN A 499 -0.35 -1.63 -8.54
C GLN A 499 -0.48 -2.87 -7.65
N CYS A 500 -1.64 -3.10 -7.04
CA CYS A 500 -1.94 -4.29 -6.23
C CYS A 500 -2.35 -5.50 -7.08
N SER A 501 -3.08 -5.26 -8.18
CA SER A 501 -3.37 -6.26 -9.21
C SER A 501 -3.77 -5.55 -10.52
N SER A 502 -3.18 -5.98 -11.63
CA SER A 502 -3.60 -5.53 -12.97
C SER A 502 -4.46 -6.62 -13.61
N SER A 503 -5.50 -6.22 -14.33
CA SER A 503 -6.31 -7.20 -15.07
C SER A 503 -5.60 -7.62 -16.36
N PRO A 504 -5.79 -8.85 -16.84
CA PRO A 504 -5.23 -9.31 -18.12
C PRO A 504 -5.61 -8.40 -19.30
N LEU A 505 -6.81 -7.81 -19.26
CA LEU A 505 -7.26 -6.85 -20.28
C LEU A 505 -6.44 -5.55 -20.23
N LEU A 506 -6.14 -5.03 -19.04
CA LEU A 506 -5.30 -3.85 -18.90
C LEU A 506 -3.87 -4.11 -19.34
N GLU A 507 -3.32 -5.29 -19.04
CA GLU A 507 -1.98 -5.68 -19.51
C GLU A 507 -1.93 -5.79 -21.04
N ALA A 508 -2.94 -6.41 -21.65
CA ALA A 508 -3.08 -6.50 -23.10
C ALA A 508 -3.20 -5.12 -23.76
N CYS A 509 -4.06 -4.25 -23.23
CA CYS A 509 -4.20 -2.88 -23.74
C CYS A 509 -2.90 -2.07 -23.59
N ALA A 510 -2.21 -2.19 -22.45
CA ALA A 510 -0.94 -1.52 -22.21
C ALA A 510 0.16 -2.01 -23.16
N PHE A 511 0.17 -3.30 -23.50
CA PHE A 511 1.07 -3.88 -24.50
C PHE A 511 0.76 -3.36 -25.91
N LEU A 512 -0.51 -3.33 -26.31
CA LEU A 512 -0.94 -2.85 -27.63
C LEU A 512 -0.77 -1.34 -27.83
N SER A 513 -0.62 -0.58 -26.74
CA SER A 513 -0.37 0.86 -26.75
C SER A 513 1.10 1.27 -26.73
N ARG A 514 2.02 0.30 -26.69
CA ARG A 514 3.47 0.51 -26.91
C ARG A 514 3.80 0.27 -28.37
#